data_AF-A0A7Y1T930-F1
#
_entry.id   AF-A0A7Y1T930-F1
#
_cell.length_a   1.000
_cell.length_b   1.000
_cell.length_c   1.000
_cell.angle_alpha   90.00
_cell.angle_beta   90.00
_cell.angle_gamma   90.00
#
_symmetry.space_group_name_H-M   'P 1'
#
loop_
_entity.id
_entity.type
_entity.pdbx_description
1 polymer ?
#
loop_
_entity_poly.entity_id
_entity_poly.type
_entity_poly.pdbx_seq_one_letter_code
_entity_poly.pdbx_strand_id
1 'polypeptide(L)'
;MGAFKEPHGGVLKELYLPENQADEEKQRAKEYPSWDLTPRQICDLDLMTNGAFSPLDGFLGQADYESVCDTMRLTSGVLWPIPITLDVSQSFADTIKDGDTIALRDAEGVLLATMEVGDIWTPDRSSEAQRVYGTTDDNHPAVAHLLHTSNPVYLGGKIRGIEPPTYYDFKLLRDSPSELRGRFRKLGWRKIVAFQTRNPLHRAHQELTFRAAREVEANLLIQPVVGMTKPGDIDHFTRVRCYEHVLE
;
A
#
# COMPACT_ATOMS: atom_id res chain seq x y z
N MET A 1 -0.20 0.45 32.21
CA MET A 1 0.38 1.50 31.35
C MET A 1 0.38 0.98 29.92
N GLY A 2 -0.37 1.58 29.00
CA GLY A 2 -0.53 1.06 27.64
C GLY A 2 0.68 1.41 26.77
N ALA A 3 1.41 0.39 26.31
CA ALA A 3 2.42 0.53 25.27
C ALA A 3 1.75 0.92 23.93
N PHE A 4 2.49 1.59 23.06
CA PHE A 4 2.03 1.80 21.68
C PHE A 4 1.76 0.44 21.03
N LYS A 5 0.73 0.35 20.18
CA LYS A 5 0.48 -0.89 19.44
C LYS A 5 1.70 -1.21 18.59
N GLU A 6 2.28 -2.38 18.79
CA GLU A 6 3.42 -2.85 17.99
C GLU A 6 3.05 -2.91 16.50
N PRO A 7 4.01 -2.68 15.58
CA PRO A 7 3.81 -2.93 14.16
C PRO A 7 3.31 -4.36 13.91
N HIS A 8 2.55 -4.55 12.84
CA HIS A 8 2.12 -5.90 12.45
C HIS A 8 3.34 -6.75 12.07
N GLY A 9 3.41 -7.98 12.57
CA GLY A 9 4.62 -8.81 12.50
C GLY A 9 5.77 -8.38 13.43
N GLY A 10 5.54 -7.40 14.32
CA GLY A 10 6.46 -7.01 15.39
C GLY A 10 7.55 -5.99 15.02
N VAL A 11 7.78 -5.74 13.73
CA VAL A 11 8.79 -4.78 13.25
C VAL A 11 8.17 -3.87 12.19
N LEU A 12 8.44 -2.56 12.28
CA LEU A 12 8.08 -1.62 11.22
C LEU A 12 9.11 -1.76 10.10
N LYS A 13 8.68 -2.23 8.94
CA LYS A 13 9.51 -2.52 7.77
C LYS A 13 9.60 -1.32 6.84
N GLU A 14 10.44 -0.35 7.18
CA GLU A 14 10.79 0.74 6.27
C GLU A 14 11.86 0.24 5.28
N LEU A 15 11.57 0.31 3.99
CA LEU A 15 12.40 -0.30 2.93
C LEU A 15 13.25 0.72 2.17
N TYR A 16 13.23 2.00 2.55
CA TYR A 16 14.10 3.01 1.97
C TYR A 16 15.57 2.72 2.29
N LEU A 17 16.38 2.74 1.25
CA LEU A 17 17.84 2.65 1.38
C LEU A 17 18.38 3.92 2.07
N PRO A 18 19.45 3.80 2.86
CA PRO A 18 20.23 4.95 3.29
C PRO A 18 20.73 5.75 2.06
N GLU A 19 20.86 7.07 2.21
CA GLU A 19 21.17 8.02 1.12
C GLU A 19 22.35 7.55 0.23
N ASN A 20 23.45 7.11 0.85
CA ASN A 20 24.62 6.64 0.12
C ASN A 20 24.34 5.36 -0.71
N GLN A 21 23.57 4.42 -0.17
CA GLN A 21 23.19 3.20 -0.89
C GLN A 21 22.15 3.49 -1.98
N ALA A 22 21.24 4.43 -1.73
CA ALA A 22 20.26 4.86 -2.71
C ALA A 22 20.94 5.48 -3.94
N ASP A 23 21.98 6.31 -3.75
CA ASP A 23 22.74 6.91 -4.85
C ASP A 23 23.52 5.87 -5.67
N GLU A 24 24.13 4.90 -5.00
CA GLU A 24 24.79 3.76 -5.68
C GLU A 24 23.78 2.94 -6.49
N GLU A 25 22.63 2.61 -5.91
CA GLU A 25 21.58 1.85 -6.58
C GLU A 25 20.98 2.63 -7.76
N LYS A 26 20.83 3.96 -7.66
CA LYS A 26 20.42 4.83 -8.78
C LYS A 26 21.37 4.73 -9.97
N GLN A 27 22.69 4.61 -9.74
CA GLN A 27 23.65 4.44 -10.85
C GLN A 27 23.48 3.07 -11.51
N ARG A 28 23.34 2.00 -10.73
CA ARG A 28 23.16 0.63 -11.25
C ARG A 28 21.83 0.47 -12.00
N ALA A 29 20.77 1.09 -11.48
CA ALA A 29 19.42 1.03 -12.05
C ALA A 29 19.26 1.66 -13.44
N LYS A 30 20.30 2.32 -13.97
CA LYS A 30 20.36 2.77 -15.37
C LYS A 30 20.44 1.60 -16.35
N GLU A 31 20.98 0.47 -15.92
CA GLU A 31 21.18 -0.72 -16.75
C GLU A 31 20.09 -1.78 -16.53
N TYR A 32 19.24 -1.60 -15.52
CA TYR A 32 18.18 -2.56 -15.20
C TYR A 32 17.03 -2.48 -16.20
N PRO A 33 16.39 -3.62 -16.53
CA PRO A 33 15.06 -3.61 -17.13
C PRO A 33 14.12 -2.75 -16.28
N SER A 34 13.34 -1.89 -16.93
CA SER A 34 12.52 -0.90 -16.25
C SER A 34 11.05 -1.18 -16.47
N TRP A 35 10.29 -1.14 -15.37
CA TRP A 35 8.82 -1.20 -15.38
C TRP A 35 8.24 0.12 -14.87
N ASP A 36 7.39 0.72 -15.69
CA ASP A 36 6.65 1.93 -15.32
C ASP A 36 5.38 1.52 -14.56
N LEU A 37 5.29 1.95 -13.31
CA LEU A 37 4.25 1.52 -12.39
C LEU A 37 2.90 2.15 -12.75
N THR A 38 1.84 1.36 -12.60
CA THR A 38 0.47 1.91 -12.65
C THR A 38 0.18 2.74 -11.40
N PRO A 39 -0.82 3.65 -11.43
CA PRO A 39 -1.22 4.41 -10.24
C PRO A 39 -1.57 3.54 -9.02
N ARG A 40 -2.11 2.33 -9.24
CA ARG A 40 -2.37 1.36 -8.15
C ARG A 40 -1.06 0.84 -7.58
N GLN A 41 -0.14 0.41 -8.44
CA GLN A 41 1.15 -0.13 -8.03
C GLN A 41 2.00 0.93 -7.29
N ILE A 42 1.89 2.21 -7.66
CA ILE A 42 2.53 3.32 -6.92
C ILE A 42 1.96 3.43 -5.50
N CYS A 43 0.63 3.31 -5.31
CA CYS A 43 0.03 3.32 -3.98
C CYS A 43 0.52 2.15 -3.13
N ASP A 44 0.61 0.96 -3.71
CA ASP A 44 1.09 -0.22 -3.01
C ASP A 44 2.59 -0.10 -2.67
N LEU A 45 3.40 0.41 -3.60
CA LEU A 45 4.83 0.67 -3.39
C LEU A 45 5.07 1.71 -2.29
N ASP A 46 4.31 2.80 -2.24
CA ASP A 46 4.42 3.81 -1.18
C ASP A 46 4.17 3.19 0.20
N LEU A 47 3.02 2.51 0.36
CA LEU A 47 2.66 1.86 1.63
C LEU A 47 3.62 0.74 2.03
N MET A 48 4.21 0.06 1.05
CA MET A 48 5.22 -0.95 1.30
C MET A 48 6.55 -0.33 1.75
N THR A 49 7.05 0.67 1.03
CA THR A 49 8.36 1.28 1.30
C THR A 49 8.38 2.09 2.60
N ASN A 50 7.27 2.73 2.97
CA ASN A 50 7.13 3.45 4.24
C ASN A 50 6.74 2.56 5.44
N GLY A 51 6.58 1.25 5.22
CA GLY A 51 6.30 0.25 6.24
C GLY A 51 4.85 0.16 6.70
N ALA A 52 3.90 0.85 6.06
CA ALA A 52 2.47 0.68 6.34
C ALA A 52 2.01 -0.76 6.05
N PHE A 53 2.66 -1.45 5.12
CA PHE A 53 2.42 -2.88 4.83
C PHE A 53 3.31 -3.85 5.61
N SER A 54 3.91 -3.45 6.73
CA SER A 54 4.60 -4.39 7.61
C SER A 54 3.71 -5.62 7.91
N PRO A 55 4.24 -6.86 7.79
CA PRO A 55 5.66 -7.23 7.71
C PRO A 55 6.24 -7.37 6.29
N LEU A 56 5.52 -7.00 5.25
CA LEU A 56 5.98 -7.17 3.87
C LEU A 56 7.30 -6.41 3.62
N ASP A 57 8.22 -7.05 2.91
CA ASP A 57 9.47 -6.47 2.42
C ASP A 57 9.58 -6.47 0.88
N GLY A 58 8.45 -6.73 0.22
CA GLY A 58 8.36 -6.90 -1.22
C GLY A 58 6.96 -7.25 -1.70
N PHE A 59 6.76 -7.24 -3.01
CA PHE A 59 5.55 -7.80 -3.62
C PHE A 59 5.52 -9.31 -3.39
N LEU A 60 4.34 -9.85 -3.08
CA LEU A 60 4.19 -11.24 -2.68
C LEU A 60 4.70 -12.18 -3.77
N GLY A 61 5.53 -13.15 -3.40
CA GLY A 61 5.83 -14.31 -4.24
C GLY A 61 4.64 -15.25 -4.36
N GLN A 62 4.74 -16.25 -5.24
CA GLN A 62 3.63 -17.15 -5.56
C GLN A 62 3.10 -17.87 -4.31
N ALA A 63 3.98 -18.36 -3.45
CA ALA A 63 3.59 -19.09 -2.24
C ALA A 63 2.82 -18.23 -1.22
N ASP A 64 3.27 -16.98 -1.00
CA ASP A 64 2.56 -16.04 -0.12
C ASP A 64 1.24 -15.61 -0.74
N TYR A 65 1.21 -15.36 -2.04
CA TYR A 65 -0.02 -15.05 -2.78
C TYR A 65 -1.08 -16.15 -2.64
N GLU A 66 -0.71 -17.42 -2.90
CA GLU A 66 -1.61 -18.56 -2.78
C GLU A 66 -2.12 -18.71 -1.34
N SER A 67 -1.23 -18.61 -0.34
CA SER A 67 -1.59 -18.68 1.07
C SER A 67 -2.54 -17.55 1.49
N VAL A 68 -2.34 -16.33 0.98
CA VAL A 68 -3.21 -15.18 1.25
C VAL A 68 -4.59 -15.38 0.65
N CYS A 69 -4.68 -15.82 -0.60
CA CYS A 69 -5.94 -16.14 -1.26
C CYS A 69 -6.72 -17.24 -0.51
N ASP A 70 -6.02 -18.23 0.05
CA ASP A 70 -6.67 -19.43 0.60
C ASP A 70 -7.02 -19.30 2.08
N THR A 71 -6.13 -18.68 2.85
CA THR A 71 -6.19 -18.70 4.31
C THR A 71 -6.13 -17.33 4.94
N MET A 72 -6.07 -16.25 4.13
CA MET A 72 -5.84 -14.88 4.59
C MET A 72 -4.57 -14.75 5.42
N ARG A 73 -3.53 -15.53 5.12
CA ARG A 73 -2.25 -15.51 5.83
C ARG A 73 -1.09 -15.59 4.87
N LEU A 74 0.00 -14.93 5.22
CA LEU A 74 1.31 -15.22 4.63
C LEU A 74 1.73 -16.64 5.00
N THR A 75 2.69 -17.20 4.27
CA THR A 75 3.31 -18.50 4.56
C THR A 75 3.96 -18.54 5.95
N SER A 76 4.36 -17.38 6.47
CA SER A 76 4.82 -17.21 7.86
C SER A 76 3.73 -17.41 8.92
N GLY A 77 2.47 -17.53 8.51
CA GLY A 77 1.29 -17.63 9.39
C GLY A 77 0.71 -16.28 9.84
N VAL A 78 1.36 -15.16 9.50
CA VAL A 78 0.87 -13.82 9.82
C VAL A 78 -0.41 -13.50 9.02
N LEU A 79 -1.44 -12.99 9.69
CA LEU A 79 -2.70 -12.57 9.06
C LEU A 79 -2.43 -11.50 7.99
N TRP A 80 -2.85 -11.75 6.76
CA TRP A 80 -2.76 -10.82 5.64
C TRP A 80 -3.87 -11.16 4.63
N PRO A 81 -4.96 -10.36 4.56
CA PRO A 81 -6.18 -10.79 3.87
C PRO A 81 -6.27 -10.41 2.39
N ILE A 82 -5.36 -9.57 1.87
CA ILE A 82 -5.42 -9.04 0.50
C ILE A 82 -4.05 -9.24 -0.18
N PRO A 83 -3.97 -9.88 -1.36
CA PRO A 83 -2.70 -10.04 -2.05
C PRO A 83 -2.17 -8.69 -2.56
N ILE A 84 -0.88 -8.43 -2.36
CA ILE A 84 -0.18 -7.25 -2.86
C ILE A 84 0.87 -7.70 -3.87
N THR A 85 0.58 -7.55 -5.16
CA THR A 85 1.35 -8.14 -6.27
C THR A 85 1.75 -7.09 -7.29
N LEU A 86 2.89 -7.28 -7.96
CA LEU A 86 3.28 -6.47 -9.11
C LEU A 86 2.89 -7.20 -10.39
N ASP A 87 1.85 -6.73 -11.07
CA ASP A 87 1.44 -7.26 -12.37
C ASP A 87 2.17 -6.55 -13.52
N VAL A 88 2.74 -7.33 -14.44
CA VAL A 88 3.49 -6.84 -15.62
C VAL A 88 3.02 -7.51 -16.91
N SER A 89 3.27 -6.84 -18.04
CA SER A 89 2.93 -7.38 -19.34
C SER A 89 3.76 -8.65 -19.64
N GLN A 90 3.18 -9.56 -20.43
CA GLN A 90 3.91 -10.76 -20.87
C GLN A 90 5.23 -10.39 -21.57
N SER A 91 5.19 -9.36 -22.42
CA SER A 91 6.37 -8.92 -23.17
C SER A 91 7.49 -8.40 -22.27
N PHE A 92 7.18 -7.82 -21.11
CA PHE A 92 8.18 -7.41 -20.15
C PHE A 92 8.72 -8.61 -19.37
N ALA A 93 7.82 -9.48 -18.89
CA ALA A 93 8.19 -10.69 -18.18
C ALA A 93 9.14 -11.58 -19.00
N ASP A 94 8.95 -11.69 -20.32
CA ASP A 94 9.80 -12.48 -21.21
C ASP A 94 11.25 -11.93 -21.34
N THR A 95 11.51 -10.69 -20.88
CA THR A 95 12.84 -10.05 -20.92
C THR A 95 13.66 -10.26 -19.64
N ILE A 96 13.04 -10.81 -18.60
CA ILE A 96 13.65 -10.99 -17.27
C ILE A 96 13.59 -12.44 -16.82
N LYS A 97 14.36 -12.79 -15.80
CA LYS A 97 14.38 -14.10 -15.14
C LYS A 97 14.47 -13.94 -13.63
N ASP A 98 14.18 -15.02 -12.90
CA ASP A 98 14.39 -15.09 -11.46
C ASP A 98 15.84 -14.70 -11.10
N GLY A 99 15.99 -13.86 -10.08
CA GLY A 99 17.25 -13.28 -9.63
C GLY A 99 17.65 -11.98 -10.32
N ASP A 100 16.98 -11.58 -11.40
CA ASP A 100 17.22 -10.26 -12.00
C ASP A 100 16.75 -9.14 -11.07
N THR A 101 17.38 -7.96 -11.22
CA THR A 101 16.92 -6.74 -10.56
C THR A 101 16.27 -5.81 -11.58
N ILE A 102 15.06 -5.35 -11.30
CA ILE A 102 14.31 -4.42 -12.14
C ILE A 102 14.21 -3.04 -11.48
N ALA A 103 14.16 -2.00 -12.31
CA ALA A 103 13.87 -0.64 -11.90
C ALA A 103 12.35 -0.40 -11.92
N LEU A 104 11.81 0.17 -10.84
CA LEU A 104 10.40 0.55 -10.73
C LEU A 104 10.29 2.07 -10.78
N ARG A 105 9.60 2.58 -11.80
CA ARG A 105 9.51 4.03 -12.09
C ARG A 105 8.08 4.55 -12.05
N ASP A 106 7.93 5.84 -11.80
CA ASP A 106 6.66 6.52 -12.07
C ASP A 106 6.49 6.84 -13.57
N ALA A 107 5.34 7.43 -13.92
CA ALA A 107 5.02 7.79 -15.30
C ALA A 107 5.93 8.90 -15.88
N GLU A 108 6.58 9.67 -15.01
CA GLU A 108 7.56 10.69 -15.36
C GLU A 108 9.00 10.13 -15.50
N GLY A 109 9.19 8.84 -15.22
CA GLY A 109 10.46 8.13 -15.32
C GLY A 109 11.36 8.25 -14.08
N VAL A 110 10.86 8.83 -12.99
CA VAL A 110 11.57 8.91 -11.71
C VAL A 110 11.72 7.50 -11.14
N LEU A 111 12.93 7.17 -10.69
CA LEU A 111 13.21 5.89 -10.06
C LEU A 111 12.74 5.90 -8.61
N LEU A 112 11.66 5.15 -8.33
CA LEU A 112 11.08 5.08 -6.99
C LEU A 112 11.71 3.95 -6.16
N ALA A 113 11.96 2.81 -6.80
CA ALA A 113 12.52 1.64 -6.14
C ALA A 113 13.21 0.71 -7.13
N THR A 114 13.95 -0.25 -6.60
CA THR A 114 14.38 -1.45 -7.34
C THR A 114 13.79 -2.69 -6.70
N MET A 115 13.58 -3.74 -7.49
CA MET A 115 13.07 -5.01 -7.02
C MET A 115 13.93 -6.15 -7.49
N GLU A 116 14.36 -7.01 -6.57
CA GLU A 116 15.01 -8.28 -6.86
C GLU A 116 13.92 -9.33 -7.07
N VAL A 117 13.78 -9.81 -8.31
CA VAL A 117 12.73 -10.74 -8.73
C VAL A 117 13.02 -12.12 -8.15
N GLY A 118 12.12 -12.64 -7.33
CA GLY A 118 12.17 -13.99 -6.80
C GLY A 118 11.36 -14.98 -7.63
N ASP A 119 10.15 -14.57 -8.03
CA ASP A 119 9.18 -15.42 -8.72
C ASP A 119 8.57 -14.66 -9.92
N ILE A 120 8.35 -15.38 -11.02
CA ILE A 120 7.60 -14.92 -12.20
C ILE A 120 6.53 -15.97 -12.54
N TRP A 121 5.24 -15.63 -12.41
CA TRP A 121 4.16 -16.60 -12.63
C TRP A 121 2.89 -15.97 -13.22
N THR A 122 2.02 -16.81 -13.76
CA THR A 122 0.68 -16.42 -14.24
C THR A 122 -0.38 -16.89 -13.24
N PRO A 123 -1.08 -15.99 -12.55
CA PRO A 123 -2.12 -16.34 -11.59
C PRO A 123 -3.43 -16.74 -12.26
N ASP A 124 -4.23 -17.58 -11.58
CA ASP A 124 -5.64 -17.74 -11.88
C ASP A 124 -6.45 -16.59 -11.27
N ARG A 125 -6.60 -15.51 -12.04
CA ARG A 125 -7.31 -14.30 -11.62
C ARG A 125 -8.81 -14.51 -11.36
N SER A 126 -9.42 -15.52 -11.97
CA SER A 126 -10.82 -15.86 -11.70
C SER A 126 -10.96 -16.54 -10.33
N SER A 127 -10.02 -17.42 -10.00
CA SER A 127 -9.93 -18.02 -8.66
C SER A 127 -9.63 -16.96 -7.60
N GLU A 128 -8.70 -16.03 -7.85
CA GLU A 128 -8.44 -14.90 -6.96
C GLU A 128 -9.69 -14.07 -6.71
N ALA A 129 -10.43 -13.71 -7.77
CA ALA A 129 -11.65 -12.92 -7.64
C ALA A 129 -12.65 -13.56 -6.67
N GLN A 130 -12.88 -14.87 -6.83
CA GLN A 130 -13.80 -15.62 -5.98
C GLN A 130 -13.30 -15.74 -4.53
N ARG A 131 -12.01 -16.00 -4.32
CA ARG A 131 -11.45 -16.22 -2.97
C ARG A 131 -11.26 -14.93 -2.18
N VAL A 132 -10.82 -13.86 -2.84
CA VAL A 132 -10.49 -12.57 -2.21
C VAL A 132 -11.71 -11.65 -2.12
N TYR A 133 -12.48 -11.50 -3.20
CA TYR A 133 -13.64 -10.59 -3.25
C TYR A 133 -14.97 -11.29 -3.00
N GLY A 134 -14.97 -12.62 -2.89
CA GLY A 134 -16.18 -13.42 -2.66
C GLY A 134 -17.10 -13.52 -3.89
N THR A 135 -16.68 -13.01 -5.05
CA THR A 135 -17.50 -12.98 -6.26
C THR A 135 -16.61 -12.91 -7.51
N THR A 136 -17.10 -13.46 -8.62
CA THR A 136 -16.54 -13.27 -9.97
C THR A 136 -17.38 -12.30 -10.81
N ASP A 137 -18.32 -11.59 -10.20
CA ASP A 137 -19.15 -10.59 -10.87
C ASP A 137 -18.29 -9.38 -11.30
N ASP A 138 -18.24 -9.15 -12.61
CA ASP A 138 -17.52 -8.03 -13.21
C ASP A 138 -18.11 -6.66 -12.84
N ASN A 139 -19.34 -6.59 -12.31
CA ASN A 139 -19.86 -5.35 -11.73
C ASN A 139 -19.15 -4.95 -10.42
N HIS A 140 -18.43 -5.88 -9.77
CA HIS A 140 -17.62 -5.56 -8.61
C HIS A 140 -16.34 -4.82 -9.04
N PRO A 141 -16.11 -3.56 -8.61
CA PRO A 141 -15.02 -2.74 -9.17
C PRO A 141 -13.62 -3.35 -9.05
N ALA A 142 -13.35 -4.09 -7.97
CA ALA A 142 -12.06 -4.76 -7.80
C ALA A 142 -11.91 -6.00 -8.70
N VAL A 143 -13.02 -6.70 -8.99
CA VAL A 143 -13.02 -7.86 -9.90
C VAL A 143 -12.83 -7.37 -11.33
N ALA A 144 -13.54 -6.31 -11.74
CA ALA A 144 -13.34 -5.69 -13.04
C ALA A 144 -11.89 -5.24 -13.26
N HIS A 145 -11.30 -4.61 -12.25
CA HIS A 145 -9.91 -4.20 -12.33
C HIS A 145 -8.97 -5.40 -12.49
N LEU A 146 -9.14 -6.43 -11.66
CA LEU A 146 -8.32 -7.65 -11.69
C LEU A 146 -8.40 -8.37 -13.04
N LEU A 147 -9.61 -8.51 -13.61
CA LEU A 147 -9.83 -9.29 -14.83
C LEU A 147 -9.51 -8.51 -16.11
N HIS A 148 -9.73 -7.19 -16.13
CA HIS A 148 -9.68 -6.39 -17.36
C HIS A 148 -8.58 -5.32 -17.40
N THR A 149 -8.06 -4.90 -16.24
CA THR A 149 -7.03 -3.85 -16.17
C THR A 149 -5.67 -4.40 -15.80
N SER A 150 -5.59 -5.35 -14.87
CA SER A 150 -4.33 -5.95 -14.45
C SER A 150 -3.69 -6.74 -15.58
N ASN A 151 -2.36 -6.68 -15.62
CA ASN A 151 -1.53 -7.44 -16.54
C ASN A 151 -1.50 -8.94 -16.16
N PRO A 152 -1.13 -9.82 -17.11
CA PRO A 152 -1.30 -11.27 -16.93
C PRO A 152 -0.22 -11.96 -16.11
N VAL A 153 0.96 -11.36 -15.93
CA VAL A 153 2.09 -11.99 -15.22
C VAL A 153 2.34 -11.26 -13.91
N TYR A 154 2.49 -11.99 -12.81
CA TYR A 154 2.85 -11.44 -11.52
C TYR A 154 4.33 -11.66 -11.24
N LEU A 155 4.95 -10.62 -10.68
CA LEU A 155 6.30 -10.63 -10.16
C LEU A 155 6.25 -10.52 -8.64
N GLY A 156 7.01 -11.39 -8.00
CA GLY A 156 7.21 -11.43 -6.56
C GLY A 156 8.66 -11.19 -6.28
N GLY A 157 8.98 -10.42 -5.25
CA GLY A 157 10.36 -9.99 -5.07
C GLY A 157 10.53 -8.92 -4.01
N LYS A 158 11.75 -8.83 -3.48
CA LYS A 158 12.09 -7.88 -2.43
C LYS A 158 12.32 -6.50 -3.01
N ILE A 159 11.84 -5.49 -2.31
CA ILE A 159 11.93 -4.09 -2.73
C ILE A 159 13.02 -3.36 -1.96
N ARG A 160 13.73 -2.49 -2.66
CA ARG A 160 14.63 -1.49 -2.10
C ARG A 160 14.12 -0.11 -2.53
N GLY A 161 13.58 0.64 -1.58
CA GLY A 161 13.05 1.99 -1.81
C GLY A 161 14.20 2.97 -2.05
N ILE A 162 14.04 3.84 -3.04
CA ILE A 162 15.04 4.84 -3.44
C ILE A 162 14.51 6.23 -3.17
N GLU A 163 13.33 6.56 -3.71
CA GLU A 163 12.67 7.85 -3.51
C GLU A 163 11.17 7.63 -3.26
N PRO A 164 10.55 8.41 -2.36
CA PRO A 164 9.11 8.37 -2.19
C PRO A 164 8.39 8.93 -3.42
N PRO A 165 7.19 8.45 -3.76
CA PRO A 165 6.37 9.09 -4.78
C PRO A 165 6.10 10.56 -4.43
N THR A 166 6.15 11.43 -5.44
CA THR A 166 5.95 12.86 -5.21
C THR A 166 4.47 13.21 -5.22
N TYR A 167 3.94 13.65 -4.07
CA TYR A 167 2.59 14.22 -3.95
C TYR A 167 2.67 15.73 -3.75
N TYR A 168 2.03 16.50 -4.63
CA TYR A 168 2.03 17.97 -4.54
C TYR A 168 0.92 18.52 -3.64
N ASP A 169 -0.10 17.71 -3.37
CA ASP A 169 -1.29 18.05 -2.61
C ASP A 169 -1.15 17.65 -1.13
N PHE A 170 -1.66 18.51 -0.24
CA PHE A 170 -1.84 18.22 1.19
C PHE A 170 -0.61 17.62 1.89
N LYS A 171 0.61 18.03 1.52
CA LYS A 171 1.88 17.47 2.03
C LYS A 171 1.94 17.38 3.55
N LEU A 172 1.39 18.36 4.26
CA LEU A 172 1.39 18.41 5.73
C LEU A 172 0.43 17.40 6.39
N LEU A 173 -0.48 16.80 5.61
CA LEU A 173 -1.47 15.82 6.04
C LEU A 173 -1.11 14.39 5.61
N ARG A 174 0.03 14.20 4.94
CA ARG A 174 0.55 12.91 4.52
C ARG A 174 1.68 12.51 5.46
N ASP A 175 1.37 11.70 6.46
CA ASP A 175 2.35 11.18 7.41
C ASP A 175 2.57 9.68 7.17
N SER A 176 3.83 9.26 7.16
CA SER A 176 4.23 7.84 7.25
C SER A 176 3.86 7.24 8.62
N PRO A 177 3.84 5.90 8.76
CA PRO A 177 3.63 5.25 10.05
C PRO A 177 4.62 5.71 11.12
N SER A 178 5.88 5.95 10.75
CA SER A 178 6.93 6.42 11.67
C SER A 178 6.66 7.85 12.15
N GLU A 179 6.28 8.74 11.24
CA GLU A 179 5.91 10.13 11.55
C GLU A 179 4.66 10.21 12.44
N LEU A 180 3.60 9.46 12.12
CA LEU A 180 2.40 9.39 12.96
C LEU A 180 2.71 8.89 14.36
N ARG A 181 3.50 7.81 14.48
CA ARG A 181 3.93 7.28 15.78
C ARG A 181 4.77 8.31 16.55
N GLY A 182 5.65 9.04 15.85
CA GLY A 182 6.41 10.15 16.41
C GLY A 182 5.50 11.28 16.92
N ARG A 183 4.50 11.66 16.14
CA ARG A 183 3.49 12.67 16.50
C ARG A 183 2.69 12.25 17.73
N PHE A 184 2.21 11.01 17.79
CA PHE A 184 1.49 10.50 18.97
C PHE A 184 2.35 10.54 20.23
N ARG A 185 3.65 10.21 20.14
CA ARG A 185 4.58 10.34 21.28
C ARG A 185 4.73 11.79 21.74
N LYS A 186 4.93 12.73 20.81
CA LYS A 186 5.06 14.17 21.11
C LYS A 186 3.79 14.73 21.77
N LEU A 187 2.61 14.28 21.32
CA LEU A 187 1.32 14.69 21.89
C LEU A 187 0.94 13.93 23.18
N GLY A 188 1.72 12.93 23.59
CA GLY A 188 1.40 12.07 24.74
C GLY A 188 0.22 11.12 24.50
N TRP A 189 -0.21 10.91 23.26
CA TRP A 189 -1.32 10.03 22.90
C TRP A 189 -0.92 8.56 23.09
N ARG A 190 -1.73 7.80 23.84
CA ARG A 190 -1.47 6.37 24.14
C ARG A 190 -2.52 5.43 23.58
N LYS A 191 -3.77 5.86 23.57
CA LYS A 191 -4.88 5.18 22.92
C LYS A 191 -5.36 6.04 21.77
N ILE A 192 -5.50 5.43 20.60
CA ILE A 192 -5.92 6.09 19.38
C ILE A 192 -7.01 5.21 18.74
N VAL A 193 -8.14 5.82 18.41
CA VAL A 193 -9.15 5.25 17.53
C VAL A 193 -8.91 5.83 16.14
N ALA A 194 -8.67 4.98 15.15
CA ALA A 194 -8.52 5.39 13.76
C ALA A 194 -9.86 5.24 13.03
N PHE A 195 -10.26 6.27 12.28
CA PHE A 195 -11.45 6.25 11.45
C PHE A 195 -11.07 6.32 9.97
N GLN A 196 -11.27 5.20 9.28
CA GLN A 196 -11.06 5.06 7.84
C GLN A 196 -12.29 5.57 7.09
N THR A 197 -12.08 6.42 6.08
CA THR A 197 -13.15 6.86 5.18
C THR A 197 -12.66 7.15 3.77
N ARG A 198 -13.54 7.00 2.80
CA ARG A 198 -13.37 7.52 1.43
C ARG A 198 -14.45 8.54 1.04
N ASN A 199 -15.34 8.87 1.97
CA ASN A 199 -16.49 9.76 1.78
C ASN A 199 -16.38 11.00 2.69
N PRO A 200 -17.07 12.11 2.37
CA PRO A 200 -17.19 13.24 3.28
C PRO A 200 -17.71 12.83 4.67
N LEU A 201 -17.27 13.55 5.69
CA LEU A 201 -17.77 13.38 7.05
C LEU A 201 -19.11 14.12 7.21
N HIS A 202 -20.12 13.40 7.69
CA HIS A 202 -21.40 13.96 8.08
C HIS A 202 -21.54 13.88 9.61
N ARG A 203 -22.57 14.53 10.17
CA ARG A 203 -22.85 14.51 11.63
C ARG A 203 -22.89 13.11 12.21
N ALA A 204 -23.45 12.14 11.50
CA ALA A 204 -23.47 10.74 11.95
C ALA A 204 -22.06 10.16 12.13
N HIS A 205 -21.14 10.43 11.19
CA HIS A 205 -19.74 9.97 11.29
C HIS A 205 -19.01 10.67 12.44
N GLN A 206 -19.25 11.97 12.64
CA GLN A 206 -18.68 12.73 13.76
C GLN A 206 -19.12 12.16 15.12
N GLU A 207 -20.43 11.93 15.28
CA GLU A 207 -20.97 11.35 16.52
C GLU A 207 -20.44 9.94 16.77
N LEU A 208 -20.35 9.11 15.72
CA LEU A 208 -19.80 7.77 15.81
C LEU A 208 -18.34 7.77 16.29
N THR A 209 -17.49 8.61 15.67
CA THR A 209 -16.07 8.64 16.02
C THR A 209 -15.82 9.23 17.40
N PHE A 210 -16.58 10.25 17.80
CA PHE A 210 -16.51 10.81 19.15
C PHE A 210 -17.00 9.85 20.22
N ARG A 211 -18.10 9.11 19.98
CA ARG A 211 -18.56 8.08 20.92
C ARG A 211 -17.53 6.99 21.08
N ALA A 212 -17.01 6.44 19.98
CA ALA A 212 -15.97 5.41 20.03
C ALA A 212 -14.72 5.89 20.80
N ALA A 213 -14.24 7.10 20.52
CA ALA A 213 -13.10 7.68 21.22
C ALA A 213 -13.37 7.91 22.71
N ARG A 214 -14.56 8.40 23.09
CA ARG A 214 -14.96 8.61 24.49
C ARG A 214 -15.10 7.31 25.27
N GLU A 215 -15.74 6.29 24.69
CA GLU A 215 -15.99 5.00 25.33
C GLU A 215 -14.71 4.28 25.75
N VAL A 216 -13.63 4.43 24.97
CA VAL A 216 -12.33 3.80 25.27
C VAL A 216 -11.29 4.77 25.84
N GLU A 217 -11.67 6.02 26.11
CA GLU A 217 -10.80 7.11 26.55
C GLU A 217 -9.56 7.27 25.64
N ALA A 218 -9.80 7.37 24.34
CA ALA A 218 -8.80 7.46 23.30
C ALA A 218 -8.85 8.81 22.56
N ASN A 219 -7.75 9.14 21.89
CA ASN A 219 -7.73 10.22 20.91
C ASN A 219 -8.23 9.70 19.56
N LEU A 220 -8.70 10.60 18.70
CA LEU A 220 -9.22 10.26 17.39
C LEU A 220 -8.20 10.60 16.30
N LEU A 221 -7.90 9.62 15.43
CA LEU A 221 -7.22 9.82 14.16
C LEU A 221 -8.25 9.68 13.04
N ILE A 222 -8.48 10.74 12.28
CA ILE A 222 -9.27 10.68 11.05
C ILE A 222 -8.28 10.35 9.92
N GLN A 223 -8.43 9.18 9.30
CA GLN A 223 -7.48 8.64 8.33
C GLN A 223 -8.21 8.40 7.00
N PRO A 224 -8.47 9.44 6.19
CA PRO A 224 -9.14 9.28 4.93
C PRO A 224 -8.21 8.70 3.85
N VAL A 225 -8.74 7.89 2.94
CA VAL A 225 -8.01 7.45 1.75
C VAL A 225 -8.02 8.55 0.70
N VAL A 226 -6.83 8.93 0.23
CA VAL A 226 -6.60 9.92 -0.85
C VAL A 226 -5.97 9.30 -2.10
N GLY A 227 -5.68 7.99 -2.08
CA GLY A 227 -5.31 7.21 -3.26
C GLY A 227 -6.52 6.85 -4.11
N MET A 228 -6.43 5.72 -4.84
CA MET A 228 -7.54 5.24 -5.67
C MET A 228 -8.78 4.91 -4.83
N THR A 229 -9.91 5.53 -5.16
CA THR A 229 -11.22 5.27 -4.55
C THR A 229 -12.20 4.62 -5.54
N LYS A 230 -13.44 4.34 -5.11
CA LYS A 230 -14.42 3.71 -5.99
C LYS A 230 -14.80 4.69 -7.13
N PRO A 231 -15.00 4.20 -8.37
CA PRO A 231 -15.57 5.03 -9.43
C PRO A 231 -16.88 5.68 -8.99
N GLY A 232 -16.97 7.00 -9.15
CA GLY A 232 -18.12 7.81 -8.73
C GLY A 232 -18.01 8.43 -7.32
N ASP A 233 -16.96 8.12 -6.55
CA ASP A 233 -16.69 8.81 -5.28
C ASP A 233 -16.32 10.29 -5.54
N ILE A 234 -16.61 11.16 -4.56
CA ILE A 234 -16.23 12.58 -4.60
C ILE A 234 -14.70 12.71 -4.62
N ASP A 235 -14.18 13.67 -5.39
CA ASP A 235 -12.76 13.91 -5.51
C ASP A 235 -12.10 14.19 -4.14
N HIS A 236 -10.83 13.81 -4.00
CA HIS A 236 -10.17 13.89 -2.69
C HIS A 236 -9.90 15.34 -2.26
N PHE A 237 -9.76 16.29 -3.17
CA PHE A 237 -9.58 17.70 -2.79
C PHE A 237 -10.80 18.24 -2.07
N THR A 238 -12.00 17.97 -2.61
CA THR A 238 -13.27 18.32 -1.96
C THR A 238 -13.40 17.60 -0.62
N ARG A 239 -13.08 16.30 -0.56
CA ARG A 239 -13.17 15.53 0.69
C ARG A 239 -12.24 16.05 1.78
N VAL A 240 -10.99 16.35 1.46
CA VAL A 240 -10.02 16.90 2.44
C VAL A 240 -10.49 18.22 3.00
N ARG A 241 -10.97 19.15 2.15
CA ARG A 241 -11.56 20.41 2.61
C ARG A 241 -12.77 20.21 3.51
N CYS A 242 -13.62 19.22 3.21
CA CYS A 242 -14.72 18.86 4.11
C CYS A 242 -14.22 18.36 5.46
N TYR A 243 -13.13 17.59 5.52
CA TYR A 243 -12.57 17.12 6.78
C TYR A 243 -11.97 18.27 7.60
N GLU A 244 -11.23 19.18 6.95
CA GLU A 244 -10.69 20.37 7.61
C GLU A 244 -11.82 21.21 8.22
N HIS A 245 -12.90 21.45 7.48
CA HIS A 245 -14.04 22.22 7.99
C HIS A 245 -14.81 21.54 9.13
N VAL A 246 -14.81 20.20 9.20
CA VAL A 246 -15.41 19.46 10.31
C VAL A 246 -14.54 19.51 11.58
N LEU A 247 -13.24 19.78 11.42
CA LEU A 247 -12.27 19.89 12.52
C LEU A 247 -12.16 21.30 13.10
N GLU A 248 -12.59 22.33 12.36
CA GLU A 248 -12.78 23.71 12.83
C GLU A 248 -13.89 23.83 13.88
#